data_AF-A0A936VDA5-F1
#
_entry.id   AF-A0A936VDA5-F1
#
_cell.length_a   1.000
_cell.length_b   1.000
_cell.length_c   1.000
_cell.angle_alpha   90.00
_cell.angle_beta   90.00
_cell.angle_gamma   90.00
#
_symmetry.space_group_name_H-M   'P 1'
#
loop_
_entity.id
_entity.type
_entity.pdbx_description
1 polymer ?
#
loop_
_entity_poly.entity_id
_entity_poly.type
_entity_poly.pdbx_seq_one_letter_code
_entity_poly.pdbx_strand_id
1 'polypeptide(L)'
;MVKFLEPGKEVIAGIFGAGEIFAIPPVIDGGSYPATAIAMEPTKLMLIDRSDFLRFMSSYPEFQAGIMARMCGVMRDQVAMIQNLAISSPGSPYNQRYH
;
A
#
# COMPACT_ATOMS: atom_id res chain seq x y z
N MET A 1 0.19 -5.84 4.53
CA MET A 1 1.45 -5.06 4.52
C MET A 1 1.52 -4.20 5.76
N VAL A 2 2.68 -4.15 6.39
CA VAL A 2 2.91 -3.48 7.68
C VAL A 2 4.08 -2.50 7.54
N LYS A 3 3.91 -1.28 8.05
CA LYS A 3 5.01 -0.33 8.30
C LYS A 3 5.39 -0.39 9.78
N PHE A 4 6.68 -0.47 10.04
CA PHE A 4 7.26 -0.39 11.38
C PHE A 4 7.75 1.04 11.59
N LEU A 5 7.12 1.78 12.51
CA LEU A 5 7.49 3.17 12.78
C LEU A 5 8.60 3.23 13.84
N GLU A 6 8.37 2.53 14.94
CA GLU A 6 9.27 2.37 16.08
C GLU A 6 9.06 0.95 16.66
N PRO A 7 9.97 0.42 17.49
CA PRO A 7 9.77 -0.87 18.14
C PRO A 7 8.42 -0.95 18.87
N GLY A 8 7.59 -1.94 18.52
CA GLY A 8 6.25 -2.12 19.08
C GLY A 8 5.17 -1.19 18.50
N LYS A 9 5.50 -0.30 17.55
CA LYS A 9 4.55 0.58 16.86
C LYS A 9 4.46 0.23 15.38
N GLU A 10 3.42 -0.54 15.08
CA GLU A 10 3.15 -1.08 13.74
C GLU A 10 1.88 -0.47 13.16
N VAL A 11 1.86 -0.31 11.84
CA VAL A 11 0.69 0.20 11.14
C VAL A 11 0.38 -0.68 9.94
N ILE A 12 -0.86 -1.15 9.85
CA ILE A 12 -1.36 -1.88 8.69
C ILE A 12 -1.51 -0.87 7.54
N ALA A 13 -0.63 -0.98 6.55
CA ALA A 13 -0.66 -0.15 5.34
C ALA A 13 -1.64 -0.67 4.28
N GLY A 14 -2.07 -1.92 4.40
CA GLY A 14 -3.05 -2.54 3.51
C GLY A 14 -3.20 -4.04 3.77
N ILE A 15 -4.39 -4.57 3.53
CA ILE A 15 -4.72 -6.01 3.53
C ILE A 15 -5.10 -6.36 2.09
N PHE A 16 -4.61 -7.49 1.59
CA PHE A 16 -4.79 -7.90 0.21
C PHE A 16 -5.28 -9.34 0.15
N GLY A 17 -6.28 -9.58 -0.70
CA GLY A 17 -6.87 -10.88 -0.95
C GLY A 17 -6.54 -11.44 -2.34
N ALA A 18 -7.20 -12.53 -2.69
CA ALA A 18 -7.04 -13.18 -3.99
C ALA A 18 -7.41 -12.23 -5.15
N GLY A 19 -6.52 -12.13 -6.14
CA GLY A 19 -6.70 -11.26 -7.32
C GLY A 19 -6.29 -9.81 -7.10
N GLU A 20 -5.93 -9.41 -5.88
CA GLU A 20 -5.47 -8.05 -5.61
C GLU A 20 -3.96 -7.88 -5.85
N ILE A 21 -3.58 -6.73 -6.41
CA ILE A 21 -2.20 -6.37 -6.68
C ILE A 21 -1.72 -5.40 -5.60
N PHE A 22 -0.50 -5.63 -5.10
CA PHE A 22 0.20 -4.75 -4.18
C PHE A 22 1.61 -4.41 -4.71
N ALA A 23 2.32 -3.51 -4.02
CA ALA A 23 3.66 -3.05 -4.42
C ALA A 23 3.75 -2.45 -5.84
N ILE A 24 2.69 -1.81 -6.33
CA ILE A 24 2.67 -1.16 -7.66
C ILE A 24 3.67 0.01 -7.79
N PRO A 25 3.77 0.95 -6.83
CA PRO A 25 4.68 2.10 -6.97
C PRO A 25 6.13 1.74 -7.37
N PRO A 26 6.83 0.81 -6.70
CA PRO A 26 8.21 0.44 -7.03
C PRO A 26 8.36 -0.28 -8.37
N VAL A 27 7.31 -0.95 -8.85
CA VAL A 27 7.30 -1.52 -10.20
C VAL A 27 7.33 -0.40 -11.24
N ILE A 28 6.65 0.72 -10.98
CA ILE A 28 6.64 1.88 -11.87
C ILE A 28 7.95 2.67 -11.75
N ASP A 29 8.26 3.19 -10.56
CA ASP A 29 9.35 4.16 -10.37
C ASP A 29 10.73 3.53 -10.10
N GLY A 30 10.80 2.22 -9.84
CA GLY A 30 12.04 1.50 -9.53
C GLY A 30 12.57 1.74 -8.11
N GLY A 31 11.80 2.43 -7.26
CA GLY A 31 12.15 2.68 -5.87
C GLY A 31 12.00 1.46 -4.96
N SER A 32 12.27 1.65 -3.68
CA SER A 32 11.98 0.63 -2.65
C SER A 32 10.56 0.78 -2.13
N TYR A 33 9.93 -0.33 -1.76
CA TYR A 33 8.65 -0.27 -1.04
C TYR A 33 8.91 -0.12 0.47
N PRO A 34 8.37 0.91 1.15
CA PRO A 34 8.70 1.19 2.54
C PRO A 34 7.86 0.36 3.54
N ALA A 35 7.43 -0.85 3.18
CA ALA A 35 6.62 -1.70 4.03
C ALA A 35 6.92 -3.18 3.79
N THR A 36 6.66 -4.01 4.81
CA THR A 36 6.83 -5.46 4.74
C THR A 36 5.51 -6.14 4.41
N ALA A 37 5.54 -7.13 3.52
CA ALA A 37 4.41 -8.03 3.28
C ALA A 37 4.52 -9.26 4.19
N ILE A 38 3.43 -9.60 4.87
CA ILE A 38 3.34 -10.76 5.77
C ILE A 38 2.11 -11.54 5.33
N ALA A 39 2.28 -12.84 5.08
CA ALA A 39 1.17 -13.74 4.76
C ALA A 39 0.41 -14.08 6.05
N MET A 40 -0.91 -13.84 6.05
CA MET A 40 -1.78 -14.15 7.20
C MET A 40 -2.30 -15.59 7.19
N GLU A 41 -2.22 -16.25 6.04
CA GLU A 41 -2.63 -17.63 5.78
C GLU A 41 -1.74 -18.23 4.68
N PRO A 42 -1.77 -19.56 4.44
CA PRO A 42 -1.08 -20.17 3.30
C PRO A 42 -1.43 -19.48 1.98
N THR A 43 -0.48 -18.73 1.43
CA THR A 43 -0.70 -17.81 0.30
C THR A 43 0.15 -18.24 -0.89
N LYS A 44 -0.41 -18.12 -2.10
CA LYS A 44 0.34 -18.19 -3.35
C LYS A 44 0.39 -16.81 -3.99
N LEU A 45 1.59 -16.42 -4.42
CA LEU A 45 1.81 -15.14 -5.10
C LEU A 45 2.20 -15.39 -6.55
N MET A 46 1.69 -14.55 -7.43
CA MET A 46 2.21 -14.40 -8.78
C MET A 46 3.20 -13.23 -8.76
N LEU A 47 4.47 -13.51 -9.05
CA LEU A 47 5.47 -12.48 -9.24
C LEU A 47 5.59 -12.17 -10.73
N ILE A 48 5.70 -10.87 -11.04
CA ILE A 48 5.94 -10.38 -12.39
C ILE A 48 7.20 -9.52 -12.33
N ASP A 49 8.18 -9.81 -13.18
CA ASP A 49 9.38 -9.00 -13.30
C ASP A 49 9.03 -7.58 -13.75
N ARG A 50 9.76 -6.59 -13.22
CA ARG A 50 9.51 -5.17 -13.52
C ARG A 50 9.53 -4.89 -15.03
N SER A 51 10.49 -5.45 -15.75
CA SER A 51 10.59 -5.29 -17.22
C SER A 51 9.35 -5.81 -17.93
N ASP A 52 8.80 -6.93 -17.47
CA ASP A 52 7.65 -7.58 -18.06
C ASP A 52 6.37 -6.81 -17.76
N PHE A 53 6.23 -6.30 -16.54
CA PHE A 53 5.12 -5.43 -16.17
C PHE A 53 5.10 -4.13 -17.00
N LEU A 54 6.25 -3.48 -17.16
CA LEU A 54 6.36 -2.25 -17.97
C LEU A 54 6.08 -2.52 -19.45
N ARG A 55 6.56 -3.64 -19.98
CA ARG A 55 6.25 -4.07 -21.35
C ARG A 55 4.75 -4.30 -21.52
N PHE A 56 4.11 -5.00 -20.58
CA PHE A 56 2.67 -5.25 -20.60
C PHE A 56 1.88 -3.93 -20.54
N MET A 57 2.27 -3.01 -19.66
CA MET A 57 1.67 -1.67 -19.56
C MET A 57 1.76 -0.90 -20.88
N SER A 58 2.91 -0.94 -21.57
CA SER A 58 3.07 -0.27 -22.87
C SER A 58 2.30 -0.93 -24.02
N SER A 59 1.94 -2.21 -23.88
CA SER A 59 1.32 -3.02 -24.94
C SER A 59 -0.21 -3.06 -24.85
N TYR A 60 -0.77 -2.81 -23.66
CA TYR A 60 -2.20 -2.94 -23.37
C TYR A 60 -2.74 -1.68 -22.67
N PRO A 61 -3.27 -0.69 -23.42
CA PRO A 61 -3.74 0.59 -22.88
C PRO A 61 -4.81 0.46 -21.79
N GLU A 62 -5.72 -0.51 -21.90
CA GLU A 62 -6.73 -0.80 -20.90
C GLU A 62 -6.12 -1.25 -19.56
N PHE A 63 -5.06 -2.05 -19.59
CA PHE A 63 -4.31 -2.43 -18.40
C PHE A 63 -3.62 -1.20 -17.79
N GLN A 64 -2.97 -0.38 -18.61
CA GLN A 64 -2.34 0.87 -18.17
C GLN A 64 -3.36 1.80 -17.48
N ALA A 65 -4.56 1.97 -18.04
CA ALA A 65 -5.62 2.78 -17.45
C ALA A 65 -6.05 2.22 -16.08
N GLY A 66 -6.18 0.89 -15.95
CA GLY A 66 -6.47 0.22 -14.68
C GLY A 66 -5.38 0.47 -13.63
N ILE A 67 -4.11 0.40 -14.02
CA ILE A 67 -2.97 0.69 -13.12
C ILE A 67 -3.00 2.15 -12.67
N MET A 68 -3.26 3.10 -13.56
CA MET A 68 -3.39 4.52 -13.20
C MET A 68 -4.53 4.75 -12.21
N ALA A 69 -5.69 4.13 -12.43
CA ALA A 69 -6.81 4.19 -11.49
C ALA A 69 -6.44 3.63 -10.11
N ARG A 70 -5.70 2.51 -10.07
CA ARG A 70 -5.22 1.92 -8.81
C ARG A 70 -4.22 2.84 -8.11
N MET A 71 -3.32 3.51 -8.83
CA MET A 71 -2.38 4.48 -8.27
C MET A 71 -3.09 5.65 -7.58
N CYS A 72 -4.18 6.17 -8.16
CA CYS A 72 -5.03 7.16 -7.49
C CYS A 72 -5.64 6.60 -6.19
N GLY A 73 -6.01 5.32 -6.17
CA GLY A 73 -6.42 4.62 -4.96
C GLY A 73 -5.31 4.57 -3.91
N VAL A 74 -4.10 4.18 -4.30
CA VAL A 74 -2.94 4.15 -3.39
C VAL A 74 -2.69 5.51 -2.74
N MET A 75 -2.83 6.61 -3.48
CA MET A 75 -2.70 7.97 -2.92
C MET A 75 -3.76 8.24 -1.84
N ARG A 76 -5.02 7.86 -2.08
CA ARG A 76 -6.11 7.99 -1.08
C ARG A 76 -5.84 7.13 0.15
N ASP A 77 -5.38 5.90 -0.06
CA ASP A 77 -5.03 4.96 1.02
C ASP A 77 -3.92 5.54 1.91
N GLN A 78 -2.89 6.16 1.31
CA GLN A 78 -1.81 6.82 2.07
C GLN A 78 -2.31 8.05 2.84
N VAL A 79 -3.19 8.88 2.27
CA VAL A 79 -3.77 10.04 2.98
C VAL A 79 -4.61 9.58 4.18
N ALA A 80 -5.45 8.56 4.00
CA ALA A 80 -6.24 7.98 5.09
C ALA A 80 -5.35 7.40 6.19
N MET A 81 -4.26 6.73 5.81
CA MET A 81 -3.26 6.23 6.77
C MET A 81 -2.64 7.37 7.60
N ILE A 82 -2.26 8.48 6.97
CA ILE A 82 -1.72 9.66 7.67
C ILE A 82 -2.75 10.23 8.67
N GLN A 83 -4.01 10.35 8.26
CA GLN A 83 -5.08 10.84 9.12
C GLN A 83 -5.29 9.93 10.35
N ASN A 84 -5.31 8.61 10.14
CA ASN A 84 -5.45 7.63 11.22
C ASN A 84 -4.28 7.72 12.23
N LEU A 85 -3.07 7.99 11.74
CA LEU A 85 -1.89 8.18 12.60
C LEU A 85 -1.96 9.47 13.42
N ALA A 86 -2.46 10.56 12.82
CA ALA A 86 -2.66 11.82 13.52
C ALA A 86 -3.70 11.70 14.64
N ILE A 87 -4.81 10.98 14.40
CA ILE A 87 -5.85 10.73 15.41
C ILE A 87 -5.30 9.89 16.57
N SER A 88 -4.47 8.89 16.26
CA SER A 88 -3.95 7.93 17.24
C SER A 88 -2.72 8.43 18.02
N SER A 89 -2.27 9.67 17.78
CA SER A 89 -1.11 10.25 18.46
C SER A 89 -1.49 10.90 19.80
N PRO A 90 -0.66 10.78 20.86
CA PRO A 90 -0.92 11.46 22.14
C PRO A 90 -0.86 12.97 21.93
N GLY A 91 -1.99 13.66 22.08
CA GLY A 91 -2.14 15.10 21.79
C GLY A 91 -3.19 15.44 20.72
N SER A 92 -3.88 14.46 20.13
CA SER A 92 -5.04 14.73 19.28
C SER A 92 -6.12 15.48 20.06
N PRO A 93 -6.65 16.63 19.57
CA PRO A 93 -7.71 17.38 20.24
C PRO A 93 -9.03 16.59 20.38
N TYR A 94 -9.14 15.43 19.71
CA TYR A 94 -10.24 14.49 19.89
C TYR A 94 -10.11 13.59 21.14
N ASN A 95 -8.91 13.42 21.69
CA ASN A 95 -8.66 12.58 22.87
C ASN A 95 -8.89 13.32 24.21
N GLN A 96 -9.34 14.57 24.18
CA GLN A 96 -9.60 15.41 25.36
C GLN A 96 -11.08 15.57 25.70
N ARG A 97 -12.01 14.90 24.99
CA ARG A 97 -13.45 15.02 25.25
C ARG A 97 -14.05 13.96 26.19
N TYR A 98 -13.21 13.08 26.74
CA TYR A 98 -13.64 12.04 27.68
C TYR A 98 -12.73 11.98 28.92
N HIS A 99 -12.57 13.12 29.59
CA HIS A 99 -12.09 13.19 30.98
C HIS A 99 -12.94 14.20 31.75
#